data_AF-A0A918VSL1-F1
#
_entry.id   AF-A0A918VSL1-F1
#
_cell.length_a   1.000
_cell.length_b   1.000
_cell.length_c   1.000
_cell.angle_alpha   90.00
_cell.angle_beta   90.00
_cell.angle_gamma   90.00
#
_symmetry.space_group_name_H-M   'P 1'
#
loop_
_entity.id
_entity.type
_entity.pdbx_description
1 polymer ?
#
loop_
_entity_poly.entity_id
_entity_poly.type
_entity_poly.pdbx_seq_one_letter_code
_entity_poly.pdbx_strand_id
1 'polypeptide(L)'
;MKLSDYWQNFELLKEIEVAGGFIYDGLRALHEIEYLHHETEIFSVLYNLSVGLERLIKVSIILLEYEDGIDPIQFEKTLITHNHSELISRVQKQQNLRLGKAHNEFLSLLAKFYKSYRYDRYSLDTVKELSKEKEALISFLDKHIELEFSSNILGDSFVSNTRKTKKFIGKLVRKVVDEIYSVIRNESYRKNIYTYEVRSKSKAYKFILGDDVDFSLEDILWKELLIFLLSYKGKSDHLDFIKSFDPLNFDIAMLREYLDAVKNDVDKIGLIDELEYLYEDVENKSERFERLKYMNAKDVFFDS
;
A
#
# COMPACT_ATOMS: atom_id res chain seq x y z
N MET A 1 26.37 21.68 -11.19
CA MET A 1 25.42 21.45 -10.10
C MET A 1 26.22 21.18 -8.83
N LYS A 2 25.91 21.85 -7.71
CA LYS A 2 26.61 21.59 -6.44
C LYS A 2 26.23 20.20 -5.92
N LEU A 3 27.05 19.63 -5.03
CA LEU A 3 26.75 18.32 -4.44
C LEU A 3 25.45 18.36 -3.60
N SER A 4 25.21 19.46 -2.89
CA SER A 4 23.97 19.72 -2.14
C SER A 4 22.75 19.78 -3.05
N ASP A 5 22.86 20.41 -4.22
CA ASP A 5 21.79 20.46 -5.23
C ASP A 5 21.53 19.06 -5.81
N TYR A 6 22.58 18.29 -6.14
CA TYR A 6 22.43 16.92 -6.65
C TYR A 6 21.69 16.04 -5.63
N TRP A 7 22.13 16.06 -4.38
CA TRP A 7 21.53 15.25 -3.32
C TRP A 7 20.07 15.61 -3.09
N GLN A 8 19.76 16.90 -2.93
CA GLN A 8 18.38 17.36 -2.75
C GLN A 8 17.52 17.05 -3.98
N ASN A 9 18.06 17.16 -5.19
CA ASN A 9 17.28 16.96 -6.41
C ASN A 9 17.04 15.48 -6.74
N PHE A 10 18.06 14.63 -6.64
CA PHE A 10 17.99 13.25 -7.13
C PHE A 10 17.85 12.21 -6.02
N GLU A 11 18.56 12.35 -4.91
CA GLU A 11 18.48 11.36 -3.83
C GLU A 11 17.19 11.51 -3.02
N LEU A 12 16.78 12.75 -2.72
CA LEU A 12 15.47 12.95 -2.07
C LEU A 12 14.29 12.57 -2.98
N LEU A 13 14.45 12.65 -4.30
CA LEU A 13 13.43 12.18 -5.23
C LEU A 13 13.25 10.67 -5.17
N LYS A 14 14.35 9.91 -5.08
CA LYS A 14 14.29 8.47 -4.81
C LYS A 14 13.61 8.19 -3.47
N GLU A 15 13.90 9.00 -2.45
CA GLU A 15 13.26 8.87 -1.13
C GLU A 15 11.74 9.09 -1.20
N ILE A 16 11.25 10.00 -2.04
CA ILE A 16 9.81 10.17 -2.28
C ILE A 16 9.20 8.94 -2.97
N GLU A 17 9.87 8.37 -3.96
CA GLU A 17 9.41 7.12 -4.61
C GLU A 17 9.34 5.96 -3.60
N VAL A 18 10.35 5.82 -2.74
CA VAL A 18 10.37 4.79 -1.70
C VAL A 18 9.28 5.04 -0.66
N ALA A 19 9.13 6.28 -0.20
CA ALA A 19 8.08 6.66 0.75
C ALA A 19 6.68 6.37 0.20
N GLY A 20 6.42 6.76 -1.05
CA GLY A 20 5.17 6.48 -1.74
C GLY A 20 4.94 4.98 -1.96
N GLY A 21 5.99 4.20 -2.19
CA GLY A 21 5.94 2.73 -2.23
C GLY A 21 5.46 2.12 -0.90
N PHE A 22 6.05 2.54 0.21
CA PHE A 22 5.61 2.11 1.55
C PHE A 22 4.16 2.53 1.85
N ILE A 23 3.77 3.75 1.52
CA ILE A 23 2.39 4.21 1.72
C ILE A 23 1.40 3.35 0.91
N TYR A 24 1.73 3.10 -0.35
CA TYR A 24 0.95 2.21 -1.21
C TYR A 24 0.82 0.82 -0.59
N ASP A 25 1.93 0.22 -0.14
CA ASP A 25 1.94 -1.15 0.39
C ASP A 25 1.16 -1.26 1.71
N GLY A 26 1.22 -0.23 2.57
CA GLY A 26 0.42 -0.18 3.79
C GLY A 26 -1.09 -0.08 3.52
N LEU A 27 -1.50 0.78 2.58
CA LEU A 27 -2.90 0.88 2.17
C LEU A 27 -3.37 -0.35 1.40
N ARG A 28 -2.48 -0.99 0.63
CA ARG A 28 -2.80 -2.22 -0.13
C ARG A 28 -3.01 -3.39 0.81
N ALA A 29 -2.12 -3.58 1.79
CA ALA A 29 -2.31 -4.56 2.85
C ALA A 29 -3.64 -4.34 3.57
N LEU A 30 -3.98 -3.09 3.91
CA LEU A 30 -5.29 -2.78 4.50
C LEU A 30 -6.44 -3.12 3.55
N HIS A 31 -6.27 -2.97 2.24
CA HIS A 31 -7.33 -3.29 1.28
C HIS A 31 -7.58 -4.79 1.12
N GLU A 32 -6.55 -5.62 1.29
CA GLU A 32 -6.60 -7.08 1.10
C GLU A 32 -7.12 -7.81 2.34
N ILE A 33 -6.93 -7.25 3.55
CA ILE A 33 -7.46 -7.85 4.79
C ILE A 33 -8.99 -7.80 4.81
N GLU A 34 -9.62 -8.93 5.17
CA GLU A 34 -11.07 -9.05 5.36
C GLU A 34 -11.51 -8.71 6.80
N TYR A 35 -10.75 -9.16 7.80
CA TYR A 35 -11.04 -8.96 9.22
C TYR A 35 -9.82 -8.39 9.96
N LEU A 36 -10.02 -7.42 10.85
CA LEU A 36 -8.96 -6.88 11.71
C LEU A 36 -8.66 -7.82 12.88
N HIS A 37 -8.33 -9.07 12.56
CA HIS A 37 -8.16 -10.14 13.52
C HIS A 37 -6.69 -10.52 13.72
N HIS A 38 -5.97 -10.77 12.63
CA HIS A 38 -4.58 -11.24 12.66
C HIS A 38 -3.61 -10.07 12.85
N GLU A 39 -2.83 -10.13 13.92
CA GLU A 39 -1.90 -9.06 14.28
C GLU A 39 -0.74 -8.93 13.28
N THR A 40 -0.35 -10.01 12.61
CA THR A 40 0.69 -10.00 11.56
C THR A 40 0.29 -9.17 10.35
N GLU A 41 -0.98 -9.22 9.97
CA GLU A 41 -1.51 -8.42 8.86
C GLU A 41 -1.63 -6.95 9.26
N ILE A 42 -2.18 -6.68 10.46
CA ILE A 42 -2.27 -5.33 11.02
C ILE A 42 -0.87 -4.71 11.18
N PHE A 43 0.12 -5.51 11.60
CA PHE A 43 1.50 -5.07 11.68
C PHE A 43 1.99 -4.58 10.32
N SER A 44 1.74 -5.31 9.23
CA SER A 44 2.14 -4.91 7.87
C SER A 44 1.55 -3.55 7.49
N VAL A 45 0.26 -3.32 7.79
CA VAL A 45 -0.41 -2.04 7.55
C VAL A 45 0.28 -0.91 8.31
N LEU A 46 0.39 -1.04 9.64
CA LEU A 46 0.93 0.01 10.50
C LEU A 46 2.40 0.27 10.21
N TYR A 47 3.19 -0.78 9.96
CA TYR A 47 4.61 -0.67 9.66
C TYR A 47 4.87 0.12 8.38
N ASN A 48 4.23 -0.29 7.28
CA ASN A 48 4.42 0.36 5.99
C ASN A 48 3.94 1.83 6.02
N LEU A 49 2.80 2.11 6.66
CA LEU A 49 2.33 3.49 6.82
C LEU A 49 3.24 4.34 7.72
N SER A 50 3.74 3.79 8.84
CA SER A 50 4.70 4.48 9.70
C SER A 50 5.98 4.84 8.94
N VAL A 51 6.59 3.89 8.24
CA VAL A 51 7.84 4.11 7.50
C VAL A 51 7.65 5.10 6.36
N GLY A 52 6.58 4.90 5.57
CA GLY A 52 6.30 5.73 4.40
C GLY A 52 6.04 7.20 4.76
N LEU A 53 5.19 7.45 5.75
CA LEU A 53 4.92 8.82 6.21
C LEU A 53 6.14 9.46 6.87
N GLU A 54 6.91 8.71 7.67
CA GLU A 54 8.13 9.23 8.31
C GLU A 54 9.13 9.73 7.26
N ARG A 55 9.40 8.91 6.23
CA ARG A 55 10.32 9.24 5.13
C ARG A 55 9.86 10.48 4.38
N LEU A 56 8.58 10.57 4.03
CA LEU A 56 8.03 11.72 3.32
C LEU A 56 8.16 13.01 4.15
N ILE A 57 7.87 12.96 5.45
CA ILE A 57 8.02 14.12 6.35
C ILE A 57 9.51 14.52 6.44
N LYS A 58 10.44 13.56 6.54
CA LYS A 58 11.88 13.85 6.56
C LYS A 58 12.36 14.56 5.30
N VAL A 59 11.87 14.16 4.12
CA VAL A 59 12.17 14.90 2.87
C VAL A 59 11.72 16.35 2.97
N SER A 60 10.50 16.62 3.48
CA SER A 60 10.03 18.00 3.66
C SER A 60 10.89 18.81 4.64
N ILE A 61 11.37 18.19 5.72
CA ILE A 61 12.25 18.82 6.71
C ILE A 61 13.60 19.16 6.09
N ILE A 62 14.18 18.24 5.31
CA ILE A 62 15.45 18.49 4.61
C ILE A 62 15.29 19.70 3.69
N LEU A 63 14.22 19.75 2.90
CA LEU A 63 13.99 20.88 1.98
C LEU A 63 13.70 22.20 2.71
N LEU A 64 13.09 22.17 3.89
CA LEU A 64 12.83 23.38 4.68
C LEU A 64 14.09 23.90 5.39
N GLU A 65 14.85 23.00 6.01
CA GLU A 65 15.88 23.38 6.98
C GLU A 65 17.31 23.31 6.44
N TYR A 66 17.57 22.51 5.41
CA TYR A 66 18.93 22.36 4.87
C TYR A 66 19.26 23.48 3.88
N GLU A 67 20.35 24.20 4.14
CA GLU A 67 20.92 25.23 3.27
C GLU A 67 22.45 25.07 3.20
N ASP A 68 23.07 25.66 2.17
CA ASP A 68 24.53 25.65 2.00
C ASP A 68 25.22 26.23 3.24
N GLY A 69 26.09 25.45 3.87
CA GLY A 69 26.80 25.80 5.11
C GLY A 69 26.39 24.99 6.34
N ILE A 70 25.32 24.19 6.24
CA ILE A 70 24.95 23.22 7.27
C ILE A 70 25.77 21.94 7.12
N ASP A 71 26.35 21.44 8.22
CA ASP A 71 27.05 20.15 8.27
C ASP A 71 26.05 19.00 8.00
N PRO A 72 26.20 18.27 6.88
CA PRO A 72 25.29 17.19 6.51
C PRO A 72 25.20 16.09 7.58
N ILE A 73 26.32 15.74 8.22
CA ILE A 73 26.39 14.62 9.17
C ILE A 73 25.64 15.00 10.45
N GLN A 74 25.80 16.23 10.92
CA GLN A 74 25.06 16.70 12.09
C GLN A 74 23.58 16.85 11.80
N PHE A 75 23.24 17.36 10.60
CA PHE A 75 21.84 17.47 10.18
C PHE A 75 21.15 16.12 10.10
N GLU A 76 21.79 15.12 9.49
CA GLU A 76 21.27 13.76 9.38
C GLU A 76 20.94 13.15 10.76
N LYS A 77 21.81 13.36 11.75
CA LYS A 77 21.56 12.91 13.13
C LYS A 77 20.28 13.50 13.73
N THR A 78 19.89 14.72 13.35
CA THR A 78 18.62 15.32 13.80
C THR A 78 17.39 14.64 13.21
N LEU A 79 17.56 13.90 12.10
CA LEU A 79 16.48 13.16 11.44
C LEU A 79 16.31 11.75 12.01
N ILE A 80 17.26 11.24 12.81
CA ILE A 80 17.20 9.90 13.43
C ILE A 80 16.29 9.96 14.67
N THR A 81 15.03 10.29 14.43
CA THR A 81 13.93 10.22 15.39
C THR A 81 12.81 9.38 14.76
N HIS A 82 12.21 8.50 15.57
CA HIS A 82 11.09 7.62 15.21
C HIS A 82 9.76 8.17 15.73
N ASN A 83 9.64 9.49 15.74
CA ASN A 83 8.50 10.19 16.31
C ASN A 83 7.88 11.12 15.26
N HIS A 84 6.83 10.66 14.59
CA HIS A 84 6.09 11.45 13.62
C HIS A 84 5.62 12.79 14.19
N SER A 85 5.18 12.84 15.45
CA SER A 85 4.68 14.07 16.06
C SER A 85 5.78 15.13 16.20
N GLU A 86 7.01 14.72 16.51
CA GLU A 86 8.16 15.62 16.57
C GLU A 86 8.54 16.15 15.18
N LEU A 87 8.58 15.26 14.18
CA LEU A 87 8.87 15.62 12.79
C LEU A 87 7.82 16.57 12.22
N ILE A 88 6.52 16.29 12.44
CA ILE A 88 5.43 17.19 12.04
C ILE A 88 5.55 18.55 12.75
N SER A 89 5.89 18.55 14.03
CA SER A 89 6.08 19.80 14.78
C SER A 89 7.22 20.64 14.18
N ARG A 90 8.29 20.03 13.64
CA ARG A 90 9.36 20.76 12.93
C ARG A 90 8.85 21.43 11.66
N VAL A 91 8.08 20.70 10.85
CA VAL A 91 7.45 21.27 9.64
C VAL A 91 6.50 22.42 10.02
N GLN A 92 5.68 22.22 11.06
CA GLN A 92 4.69 23.20 11.52
C GLN A 92 5.28 24.53 12.04
N LYS A 93 6.55 24.53 12.47
CA LYS A 93 7.25 25.78 12.84
C LYS A 93 7.46 26.72 11.67
N GLN A 94 7.48 26.21 10.44
CA GLN A 94 7.77 26.97 9.23
C GLN A 94 6.59 27.02 8.26
N GLN A 95 5.71 26.03 8.31
CA GLN A 95 4.59 25.87 7.38
C GLN A 95 3.30 25.57 8.14
N ASN A 96 2.18 26.13 7.72
CA ASN A 96 0.89 25.85 8.37
C ASN A 96 0.24 24.59 7.78
N LEU A 97 0.35 23.45 8.48
CA LEU A 97 -0.28 22.19 8.07
C LEU A 97 -1.73 22.10 8.56
N ARG A 98 -2.66 21.81 7.64
CA ARG A 98 -4.11 21.69 7.92
C ARG A 98 -4.48 20.26 8.34
N LEU A 99 -3.91 19.80 9.46
CA LEU A 99 -4.18 18.47 10.02
C LEU A 99 -5.18 18.56 11.18
N GLY A 100 -6.36 17.95 10.99
CA GLY A 100 -7.39 17.83 12.03
C GLY A 100 -7.07 16.77 13.10
N LYS A 101 -7.90 16.73 14.15
CA LYS A 101 -7.74 15.83 15.32
C LYS A 101 -7.49 14.37 14.94
N ALA A 102 -8.32 13.79 14.06
CA ALA A 102 -8.20 12.39 13.65
C ALA A 102 -6.84 12.09 12.98
N HIS A 103 -6.29 13.03 12.20
CA HIS A 103 -4.98 12.88 11.57
C HIS A 103 -3.86 12.84 12.62
N ASN A 104 -3.91 13.73 13.61
CA ASN A 104 -2.90 13.79 14.68
C ASN A 104 -2.96 12.55 15.59
N GLU A 105 -4.15 12.04 15.88
CA GLU A 105 -4.35 10.79 16.63
C GLU A 105 -3.81 9.59 15.85
N PHE A 106 -4.06 9.54 14.54
CA PHE A 106 -3.52 8.48 13.67
C PHE A 106 -2.00 8.51 13.60
N LEU A 107 -1.39 9.69 13.40
CA LEU A 107 0.07 9.83 13.41
C LEU A 107 0.67 9.44 14.77
N SER A 108 -0.02 9.75 15.87
CA SER A 108 0.40 9.33 17.22
C SER A 108 0.33 7.81 17.40
N LEU A 109 -0.70 7.15 16.84
CA LEU A 109 -0.79 5.69 16.80
C LEU A 109 0.39 5.08 16.04
N LEU A 110 0.71 5.60 14.85
CA LEU A 110 1.84 5.14 14.02
C LEU A 110 3.19 5.33 14.72
N ALA A 111 3.41 6.47 15.36
CA ALA A 111 4.62 6.74 16.14
C ALA A 111 4.75 5.80 17.33
N LYS A 112 3.66 5.56 18.07
CA LYS A 112 3.63 4.62 19.21
C LYS A 112 3.92 3.20 18.74
N PHE A 113 3.28 2.77 17.65
CA PHE A 113 3.51 1.46 17.06
C PHE A 113 4.99 1.24 16.70
N TYR A 114 5.58 2.20 15.97
CA TYR A 114 6.94 2.06 15.47
C TYR A 114 7.99 2.09 16.59
N LYS A 115 7.75 2.87 17.65
CA LYS A 115 8.65 2.98 18.80
C LYS A 115 8.56 1.81 19.77
N SER A 116 7.36 1.35 20.10
CA SER A 116 7.16 0.34 21.14
C SER A 116 6.61 -0.97 20.60
N TYR A 117 5.45 -0.97 19.96
CA TYR A 117 4.70 -2.20 19.71
C TYR A 117 5.44 -3.20 18.81
N ARG A 118 6.25 -2.71 17.86
CA ARG A 118 7.06 -3.58 16.99
C ARG A 118 7.99 -4.52 17.78
N TYR A 119 8.49 -4.06 18.92
CA TYR A 119 9.48 -4.80 19.71
C TYR A 119 8.87 -5.64 20.82
N ASP A 120 7.57 -5.48 21.09
CA ASP A 120 6.92 -6.13 22.23
C ASP A 120 7.09 -7.65 22.14
N ARG A 121 6.99 -8.25 20.95
CA ARG A 121 7.16 -9.70 20.75
C ARG A 121 8.57 -10.25 21.01
N TYR A 122 9.57 -9.39 21.18
CA TYR A 122 10.94 -9.80 21.54
C TYR A 122 11.22 -9.69 23.05
N SER A 123 10.26 -9.22 23.84
CA SER A 123 10.38 -9.14 25.29
C SER A 123 9.59 -10.26 25.97
N LEU A 124 10.17 -10.89 27.00
CA LEU A 124 9.45 -11.85 27.84
C LEU A 124 8.37 -11.18 28.70
N ASP A 125 8.51 -9.89 28.97
CA ASP A 125 7.62 -9.14 29.86
C ASP A 125 6.23 -8.85 29.23
N THR A 126 6.10 -8.98 27.92
CA THR A 126 4.89 -8.65 27.14
C THR A 126 4.04 -9.87 26.80
N VAL A 127 4.45 -11.08 27.20
CA VAL A 127 3.72 -12.34 26.95
C VAL A 127 2.28 -12.29 27.48
N LYS A 128 2.00 -11.43 28.47
CA LYS A 128 0.68 -11.22 29.08
C LYS A 128 -0.16 -10.11 28.43
N GLU A 129 0.43 -9.30 27.55
CA GLU A 129 -0.22 -8.17 26.86
C GLU A 129 0.11 -8.24 25.36
N LEU A 130 -0.25 -9.36 24.73
CA LEU A 130 -0.10 -9.53 23.29
C LEU A 130 -1.14 -8.68 22.53
N SER A 131 -0.84 -8.33 21.28
CA SER A 131 -1.79 -7.70 20.35
C SER A 131 -2.10 -6.22 20.56
N LYS A 132 -1.24 -5.48 21.27
CA LYS A 132 -1.40 -4.03 21.50
C LYS A 132 -1.58 -3.22 20.22
N GLU A 133 -0.92 -3.61 19.13
CA GLU A 133 -1.05 -2.98 17.82
C GLU A 133 -2.48 -3.10 17.26
N LYS A 134 -3.09 -4.29 17.40
CA LYS A 134 -4.47 -4.56 16.98
C LYS A 134 -5.46 -3.78 17.83
N GLU A 135 -5.33 -3.87 19.14
CA GLU A 135 -6.22 -3.15 20.07
C GLU A 135 -6.14 -1.64 19.87
N ALA A 136 -4.94 -1.10 19.65
CA ALA A 136 -4.75 0.32 19.43
C ALA A 136 -5.36 0.79 18.10
N LEU A 137 -5.26 -0.01 17.03
CA LEU A 137 -5.93 0.29 15.75
C LEU A 137 -7.45 0.21 15.89
N ILE A 138 -7.99 -0.85 16.49
CA ILE A 138 -9.44 -1.00 16.69
C ILE A 138 -9.99 0.13 17.56
N SER A 139 -9.33 0.45 18.69
CA SER A 139 -9.72 1.57 19.56
C SER A 139 -9.64 2.91 18.86
N PHE A 140 -8.66 3.11 17.96
CA PHE A 140 -8.61 4.30 17.13
C PHE A 140 -9.81 4.37 16.18
N LEU A 141 -10.11 3.28 15.47
CA LEU A 141 -11.22 3.26 14.51
C LEU A 141 -12.58 3.47 15.20
N ASP A 142 -12.84 2.78 16.30
CA ASP A 142 -14.09 2.85 17.06
C ASP A 142 -14.43 4.29 17.53
N LYS A 143 -13.41 5.11 17.79
CA LYS A 143 -13.59 6.53 18.15
C LYS A 143 -14.10 7.41 17.02
N HIS A 144 -13.87 7.02 15.76
CA HIS A 144 -14.13 7.86 14.59
C HIS A 144 -15.17 7.29 13.64
N ILE A 145 -15.36 5.97 13.63
CA ILE A 145 -16.33 5.28 12.79
C ILE A 145 -17.00 4.15 13.57
N GLU A 146 -18.30 3.97 13.33
CA GLU A 146 -19.02 2.76 13.77
C GLU A 146 -18.44 1.54 13.05
N LEU A 147 -18.01 0.56 13.85
CA LEU A 147 -17.42 -0.71 13.43
C LEU A 147 -18.49 -1.77 13.19
N GLU A 148 -18.25 -2.62 12.20
CA GLU A 148 -19.07 -3.78 11.90
C GLU A 148 -18.38 -5.05 12.41
N PHE A 149 -19.18 -6.00 12.89
CA PHE A 149 -18.70 -7.24 13.46
C PHE A 149 -19.25 -8.43 12.70
N SER A 150 -18.39 -9.42 12.46
CA SER A 150 -18.76 -10.73 11.90
C SER A 150 -18.46 -11.82 12.92
N SER A 151 -19.22 -12.90 12.89
CA SER A 151 -19.04 -14.04 13.79
C SER A 151 -18.68 -15.31 13.03
N ASN A 152 -17.75 -16.11 13.55
CA ASN A 152 -17.52 -17.46 13.04
C ASN A 152 -18.59 -18.45 13.58
N ILE A 153 -18.54 -19.69 13.09
CA ILE A 153 -19.43 -20.80 13.51
C ILE A 153 -19.29 -21.10 15.01
N LEU A 154 -18.14 -20.79 15.62
CA LEU A 154 -17.86 -20.99 17.04
C LEU A 154 -18.40 -19.84 17.92
N GLY A 155 -18.93 -18.76 17.33
CA GLY A 155 -19.49 -17.61 18.04
C GLY A 155 -18.47 -16.52 18.38
N ASP A 156 -17.21 -16.63 17.95
CA ASP A 156 -16.22 -15.57 18.12
C ASP A 156 -16.55 -14.40 17.22
N SER A 157 -16.51 -13.19 17.78
CA SER A 157 -16.79 -11.94 17.06
C SER A 157 -15.49 -11.24 16.63
N PHE A 158 -15.45 -10.82 15.37
CA PHE A 158 -14.31 -10.16 14.74
C PHE A 158 -14.74 -8.85 14.10
N VAL A 159 -13.87 -7.84 14.16
CA VAL A 159 -14.12 -6.57 13.48
C VAL A 159 -13.89 -6.74 11.98
N SER A 160 -14.94 -6.49 11.19
CA SER A 160 -14.87 -6.52 9.73
C SER A 160 -14.12 -5.31 9.19
N ASN A 161 -13.20 -5.53 8.25
CA ASN A 161 -12.47 -4.48 7.57
C ASN A 161 -13.26 -3.99 6.35
N THR A 162 -14.29 -3.18 6.62
CA THR A 162 -15.24 -2.74 5.61
C THR A 162 -14.64 -1.70 4.66
N ARG A 163 -15.36 -1.43 3.56
CA ARG A 163 -15.03 -0.31 2.65
C ARG A 163 -14.97 1.03 3.38
N LYS A 164 -15.78 1.21 4.43
CA LYS A 164 -15.80 2.43 5.26
C LYS A 164 -14.48 2.59 6.01
N THR A 165 -13.98 1.52 6.63
CA THR A 165 -12.68 1.48 7.31
C THR A 165 -11.54 1.79 6.35
N LYS A 166 -11.48 1.10 5.21
CA LYS A 166 -10.46 1.30 4.15
C LYS A 166 -10.43 2.74 3.67
N LYS A 167 -11.61 3.32 3.34
CA LYS A 167 -11.73 4.73 2.93
C LYS A 167 -11.36 5.72 4.02
N PHE A 168 -11.70 5.43 5.27
CA PHE A 168 -11.41 6.31 6.39
C PHE A 168 -9.89 6.47 6.58
N ILE A 169 -9.17 5.35 6.73
CA ILE A 169 -7.70 5.37 6.83
C ILE A 169 -7.07 5.99 5.59
N GLY A 170 -7.55 5.61 4.40
CA GLY A 170 -7.12 6.16 3.13
C GLY A 170 -7.18 7.69 3.06
N LYS A 171 -8.30 8.29 3.51
CA LYS A 171 -8.47 9.74 3.57
C LYS A 171 -7.53 10.42 4.57
N LEU A 172 -7.29 9.80 5.73
CA LEU A 172 -6.35 10.32 6.71
C LEU A 172 -4.94 10.37 6.15
N VAL A 173 -4.49 9.25 5.57
CA VAL A 173 -3.16 9.14 4.94
C VAL A 173 -3.04 10.16 3.81
N ARG A 174 -4.03 10.24 2.93
CA ARG A 174 -4.03 11.18 1.81
C ARG A 174 -3.90 12.62 2.28
N LYS A 175 -4.66 13.04 3.29
CA LYS A 175 -4.58 14.40 3.79
C LYS A 175 -3.19 14.72 4.36
N VAL A 176 -2.54 13.78 5.04
CA VAL A 176 -1.17 13.96 5.52
C VAL A 176 -0.20 14.08 4.33
N VAL A 177 -0.32 13.19 3.35
CA VAL A 177 0.53 13.21 2.13
C VAL A 177 0.38 14.54 1.39
N ASP A 178 -0.84 15.01 1.16
CA ASP A 178 -1.12 16.27 0.45
C ASP A 178 -0.46 17.47 1.15
N GLU A 179 -0.59 17.57 2.47
CA GLU A 179 -0.03 18.69 3.24
C GLU A 179 1.50 18.68 3.20
N ILE A 180 2.13 17.51 3.36
CA ILE A 180 3.60 17.38 3.34
C ILE A 180 4.15 17.54 1.92
N TYR A 181 3.48 16.97 0.92
CA TYR A 181 3.93 17.06 -0.46
C TYR A 181 3.76 18.47 -1.04
N SER A 182 2.77 19.23 -0.58
CA SER A 182 2.67 20.67 -0.86
C SER A 182 3.91 21.42 -0.37
N VAL A 183 4.39 21.12 0.85
CA VAL A 183 5.65 21.70 1.37
C VAL A 183 6.84 21.32 0.48
N ILE A 184 6.99 20.03 0.14
CA ILE A 184 8.05 19.54 -0.74
C ILE A 184 8.05 20.29 -2.07
N ARG A 185 6.88 20.41 -2.71
CA ARG A 185 6.72 21.11 -3.98
C ARG A 185 7.10 22.60 -3.87
N ASN A 186 6.61 23.29 -2.85
CA ASN A 186 6.89 24.71 -2.66
C ASN A 186 8.38 24.97 -2.40
N GLU A 187 9.03 24.17 -1.54
CA GLU A 187 10.45 24.32 -1.27
C GLU A 187 11.33 23.91 -2.45
N SER A 188 10.91 22.92 -3.23
CA SER A 188 11.59 22.56 -4.48
C SER A 188 11.56 23.73 -5.47
N TYR A 189 10.41 24.41 -5.61
CA TYR A 189 10.32 25.62 -6.44
C TYR A 189 11.19 26.76 -5.90
N ARG A 190 11.17 27.00 -4.58
CA ARG A 190 12.02 28.03 -3.95
C ARG A 190 13.51 27.78 -4.22
N LYS A 191 13.94 26.52 -4.18
CA LYS A 191 15.32 26.10 -4.40
C LYS A 191 15.66 25.86 -5.88
N ASN A 192 14.71 26.01 -6.80
CA ASN A 192 14.87 25.73 -8.23
C ASN A 192 15.38 24.31 -8.54
N ILE A 193 14.78 23.31 -7.87
CA ILE A 193 15.03 21.88 -8.06
C ILE A 193 13.73 21.12 -8.35
N TYR A 194 13.84 19.85 -8.73
CA TYR A 194 12.77 18.99 -9.26
C TYR A 194 12.41 17.84 -8.33
N THR A 195 12.68 17.96 -7.02
CA THR A 195 12.35 16.96 -6.00
C THR A 195 10.84 16.71 -5.83
N TYR A 196 10.00 17.28 -6.68
CA TYR A 196 8.57 16.97 -6.75
C TYR A 196 8.24 16.01 -7.90
N GLU A 197 9.17 15.61 -8.76
CA GLU A 197 8.86 14.77 -9.92
C GLU A 197 8.66 13.29 -9.56
N VAL A 198 7.41 12.83 -9.49
CA VAL A 198 7.08 11.42 -9.29
C VAL A 198 6.91 10.72 -10.65
N ARG A 199 7.53 9.56 -10.81
CA ARG A 199 7.47 8.74 -12.01
C ARG A 199 6.04 8.27 -12.27
N SER A 200 5.54 8.49 -13.48
CA SER A 200 4.23 7.99 -13.90
C SER A 200 4.11 6.47 -13.73
N LYS A 201 2.93 5.99 -13.32
CA LYS A 201 2.62 4.56 -13.13
C LYS A 201 3.50 3.87 -12.06
N SER A 202 4.14 4.62 -11.15
CA SER A 202 4.76 4.05 -9.95
C SER A 202 3.73 3.88 -8.83
N LYS A 203 4.06 3.10 -7.80
CA LYS A 203 3.26 3.00 -6.56
C LYS A 203 3.06 4.39 -5.92
N ALA A 204 4.12 5.20 -5.90
CA ALA A 204 4.10 6.54 -5.36
C ALA A 204 3.13 7.47 -6.12
N TYR A 205 3.05 7.33 -7.45
CA TYR A 205 2.16 8.14 -8.28
C TYR A 205 0.70 8.12 -7.80
N LYS A 206 0.16 6.95 -7.44
CA LYS A 206 -1.25 6.78 -7.06
C LYS A 206 -1.66 7.67 -5.88
N PHE A 207 -0.83 7.74 -4.84
CA PHE A 207 -1.18 8.42 -3.59
C PHE A 207 -0.52 9.78 -3.39
N ILE A 208 0.54 10.09 -4.15
CA ILE A 208 1.18 11.42 -4.11
C ILE A 208 0.60 12.36 -5.15
N LEU A 209 0.31 11.86 -6.36
CA LEU A 209 -0.21 12.68 -7.47
C LEU A 209 -1.63 12.30 -7.92
N GLY A 210 -2.05 11.06 -7.69
CA GLY A 210 -3.40 10.61 -8.01
C GLY A 210 -4.43 11.06 -6.98
N ASP A 211 -5.72 10.95 -7.33
CA ASP A 211 -6.84 11.34 -6.48
C ASP A 211 -7.42 10.20 -5.62
N ASP A 212 -6.84 9.02 -5.72
CA ASP A 212 -7.30 7.85 -4.99
C ASP A 212 -7.00 7.93 -3.50
N VAL A 213 -7.92 7.39 -2.71
CA VAL A 213 -7.76 7.17 -1.26
C VAL A 213 -7.84 5.69 -0.90
N ASP A 214 -8.28 4.85 -1.83
CA ASP A 214 -8.41 3.41 -1.68
C ASP A 214 -8.17 2.70 -3.02
N PHE A 215 -8.40 1.39 -3.05
CA PHE A 215 -8.25 0.56 -4.24
C PHE A 215 -9.62 0.17 -4.84
N SER A 216 -10.70 0.88 -4.50
CA SER A 216 -12.05 0.49 -4.93
C SER A 216 -12.29 0.68 -6.43
N LEU A 217 -11.57 1.59 -7.11
CA LEU A 217 -11.60 1.69 -8.57
C LEU A 217 -10.87 0.53 -9.25
N GLU A 218 -9.81 0.00 -8.64
CA GLU A 218 -9.14 -1.21 -9.15
C GLU A 218 -10.07 -2.42 -9.04
N ASP A 219 -10.82 -2.51 -7.94
CA ASP A 219 -11.85 -3.54 -7.75
C ASP A 219 -12.96 -3.51 -8.80
N ILE A 220 -13.31 -2.31 -9.29
CA ILE A 220 -14.28 -2.14 -10.38
C ILE A 220 -13.62 -2.48 -11.70
N LEU A 221 -12.41 -1.97 -11.94
CA LEU A 221 -11.68 -2.15 -13.19
C LEU A 221 -11.51 -3.62 -13.56
N TRP A 222 -11.04 -4.46 -12.64
CA TRP A 222 -10.83 -5.88 -12.98
C TRP A 222 -12.15 -6.60 -13.30
N LYS A 223 -13.25 -6.25 -12.62
CA LYS A 223 -14.58 -6.82 -12.88
C LYS A 223 -15.10 -6.41 -14.25
N GLU A 224 -14.98 -5.13 -14.60
CA GLU A 224 -15.37 -4.62 -15.92
C GLU A 224 -14.51 -5.23 -17.03
N LEU A 225 -13.20 -5.39 -16.81
CA LEU A 225 -12.32 -6.10 -17.74
C LEU A 225 -12.72 -7.56 -17.91
N LEU A 226 -13.05 -8.27 -16.82
CA LEU A 226 -13.52 -9.65 -16.88
C LEU A 226 -14.84 -9.75 -17.67
N ILE A 227 -15.81 -8.88 -17.39
CA ILE A 227 -17.09 -8.82 -18.11
C ILE A 227 -16.85 -8.55 -19.59
N PHE A 228 -15.99 -7.58 -19.92
CA PHE A 228 -15.64 -7.25 -21.30
C PHE A 228 -15.04 -8.44 -22.03
N LEU A 229 -14.04 -9.10 -21.44
CA LEU A 229 -13.35 -10.24 -22.04
C LEU A 229 -14.29 -11.44 -22.27
N LEU A 230 -15.17 -11.72 -21.31
CA LEU A 230 -16.14 -12.83 -21.41
C LEU A 230 -17.31 -12.52 -22.36
N SER A 231 -17.66 -11.24 -22.52
CA SER A 231 -18.81 -10.82 -23.33
C SER A 231 -18.44 -10.37 -24.74
N TYR A 232 -17.15 -10.36 -25.09
CA TYR A 232 -16.69 -9.90 -26.39
C TYR A 232 -17.13 -10.82 -27.53
N LYS A 233 -17.84 -10.26 -28.52
CA LYS A 233 -18.41 -10.97 -29.68
C LYS A 233 -17.70 -10.67 -31.00
N GLY A 234 -16.71 -9.79 -31.01
CA GLY A 234 -15.94 -9.49 -32.22
C GLY A 234 -14.93 -10.58 -32.56
N LYS A 235 -14.22 -10.40 -33.67
CA LYS A 235 -13.05 -11.23 -34.00
C LYS A 235 -11.83 -10.69 -33.26
N SER A 236 -11.00 -11.60 -32.76
CA SER A 236 -9.70 -11.26 -32.17
C SER A 236 -8.87 -12.52 -32.12
N ASP A 237 -7.81 -12.58 -32.93
CA ASP A 237 -6.91 -13.73 -32.96
C ASP A 237 -6.27 -13.99 -31.59
N HIS A 238 -6.09 -12.93 -30.78
CA HIS A 238 -5.62 -13.04 -29.41
C HIS A 238 -6.62 -13.74 -28.49
N LEU A 239 -7.90 -13.39 -28.56
CA LEU A 239 -8.94 -14.08 -27.78
C LEU A 239 -9.17 -15.50 -28.28
N ASP A 240 -9.06 -15.73 -29.59
CA ASP A 240 -9.16 -17.08 -30.17
C ASP A 240 -7.99 -17.96 -29.72
N PHE A 241 -6.79 -17.39 -29.61
CA PHE A 241 -5.65 -18.06 -28.99
C PHE A 241 -5.91 -18.43 -27.52
N ILE A 242 -6.45 -17.51 -26.72
CA ILE A 242 -6.80 -17.80 -25.31
C ILE A 242 -7.87 -18.90 -25.22
N LYS A 243 -8.89 -18.87 -26.08
CA LYS A 243 -9.95 -19.88 -26.15
C LYS A 243 -9.47 -21.23 -26.67
N SER A 244 -8.28 -21.30 -27.27
CA SER A 244 -7.68 -22.57 -27.75
C SER A 244 -7.12 -23.45 -26.64
N PHE A 245 -7.08 -22.96 -25.40
CA PHE A 245 -6.70 -23.75 -24.23
C PHE A 245 -7.94 -24.41 -23.63
N ASP A 246 -7.90 -25.73 -23.45
CA ASP A 246 -8.89 -26.41 -22.62
C ASP A 246 -8.76 -25.91 -21.16
N PRO A 247 -9.85 -25.52 -20.49
CA PRO A 247 -9.76 -25.05 -19.10
C PRO A 247 -9.36 -26.20 -18.17
N LEU A 248 -8.66 -25.88 -17.08
CA LEU A 248 -8.49 -26.83 -15.98
C LEU A 248 -9.83 -27.04 -15.27
N ASN A 249 -10.02 -28.23 -14.70
CA ASN A 249 -11.28 -28.63 -14.06
C ASN A 249 -11.42 -28.08 -12.62
N PHE A 250 -11.30 -26.76 -12.48
CA PHE A 250 -11.62 -26.05 -11.23
C PHE A 250 -13.10 -26.25 -10.86
N ASP A 251 -13.39 -26.42 -9.57
CA ASP A 251 -14.75 -26.64 -9.06
C ASP A 251 -15.58 -25.36 -9.10
N ILE A 252 -16.61 -25.34 -9.94
CA ILE A 252 -17.51 -24.19 -10.08
C ILE A 252 -18.21 -23.80 -8.77
N ALA A 253 -18.35 -24.70 -7.81
CA ALA A 253 -18.87 -24.39 -6.49
C ALA A 253 -18.00 -23.38 -5.73
N MET A 254 -16.70 -23.30 -6.07
CA MET A 254 -15.69 -22.42 -5.49
C MET A 254 -15.42 -21.16 -6.32
N LEU A 255 -16.35 -20.80 -7.22
CA LEU A 255 -16.19 -19.65 -8.13
C LEU A 255 -15.86 -18.35 -7.38
N ARG A 256 -16.41 -18.16 -6.19
CA ARG A 256 -16.18 -16.94 -5.40
C ARG A 256 -14.72 -16.84 -4.99
N GLU A 257 -14.15 -17.92 -4.48
CA GLU A 257 -12.77 -18.04 -4.03
C GLU A 257 -11.80 -17.82 -5.21
N TYR A 258 -12.13 -18.34 -6.38
CA TYR A 258 -11.36 -18.09 -7.61
C TYR A 258 -11.39 -16.61 -8.02
N LEU A 259 -12.55 -15.96 -7.94
CA LEU A 259 -12.68 -14.53 -8.22
C LEU A 259 -11.91 -13.66 -7.21
N ASP A 260 -11.89 -14.06 -5.93
CA ASP A 260 -11.12 -13.36 -4.89
C ASP A 260 -9.60 -13.50 -5.16
N ALA A 261 -9.14 -14.69 -5.57
CA ALA A 261 -7.75 -14.93 -5.97
C ALA A 261 -7.32 -14.19 -7.25
N VAL A 262 -8.22 -13.83 -8.16
CA VAL A 262 -7.88 -12.94 -9.30
C VAL A 262 -7.40 -11.58 -8.78
N LYS A 263 -8.03 -11.07 -7.73
CA LYS A 263 -7.79 -9.74 -7.18
C LYS A 263 -6.64 -9.72 -6.16
N ASN A 264 -6.56 -10.72 -5.29
CA ASN A 264 -5.72 -10.73 -4.09
C ASN A 264 -4.59 -11.75 -4.21
N ASP A 265 -3.35 -11.30 -4.01
CA ASP A 265 -2.18 -12.18 -4.10
C ASP A 265 -2.10 -13.20 -2.97
N VAL A 266 -2.68 -12.91 -1.80
CA VAL A 266 -2.73 -13.85 -0.66
C VAL A 266 -3.69 -15.00 -0.95
N ASP A 267 -4.85 -14.71 -1.52
CA ASP A 267 -5.87 -15.73 -1.84
C ASP A 267 -5.37 -16.70 -2.92
N LYS A 268 -4.44 -16.27 -3.79
CA LYS A 268 -3.78 -17.15 -4.76
C LYS A 268 -3.00 -18.27 -4.08
N ILE A 269 -2.39 -18.01 -2.92
CA ILE A 269 -1.57 -19.01 -2.21
C ILE A 269 -2.42 -20.24 -1.87
N GLY A 270 -3.67 -20.04 -1.46
CA GLY A 270 -4.60 -21.12 -1.15
C GLY A 270 -5.03 -21.97 -2.35
N LEU A 271 -4.83 -21.47 -3.58
CA LEU A 271 -5.20 -22.17 -4.82
C LEU A 271 -4.02 -22.86 -5.52
N ILE A 272 -2.78 -22.66 -5.05
CA ILE A 272 -1.60 -23.26 -5.70
C ILE A 272 -1.66 -24.78 -5.59
N ASP A 273 -2.05 -25.33 -4.44
CA ASP A 273 -2.14 -26.78 -4.25
C ASP A 273 -3.20 -27.41 -5.17
N GLU A 274 -4.35 -26.76 -5.35
CA GLU A 274 -5.39 -27.18 -6.30
C GLU A 274 -4.87 -27.11 -7.75
N LEU A 275 -4.18 -26.02 -8.10
CA LEU A 275 -3.57 -25.86 -9.42
C LEU A 275 -2.57 -26.99 -9.71
N GLU A 276 -1.69 -27.30 -8.76
CA GLU A 276 -0.70 -28.38 -8.89
C GLU A 276 -1.37 -29.74 -9.09
N TYR A 277 -2.40 -30.04 -8.28
CA TYR A 277 -3.18 -31.26 -8.40
C TYR A 277 -3.87 -31.37 -9.77
N LEU A 278 -4.53 -30.32 -10.24
CA LEU A 278 -5.21 -30.30 -11.54
C LEU A 278 -4.24 -30.50 -12.72
N TYR A 279 -2.96 -30.15 -12.56
CA TYR A 279 -1.94 -30.38 -13.57
C TYR A 279 -1.36 -31.80 -13.58
N GLU A 280 -1.61 -32.62 -12.56
CA GLU A 280 -1.22 -34.04 -12.57
C GLU A 280 -1.95 -34.82 -13.67
N ASP A 281 -3.20 -34.43 -13.97
CA ASP A 281 -4.06 -35.05 -14.98
C ASP A 281 -3.83 -34.51 -16.40
N VAL A 282 -2.92 -33.55 -16.59
CA VAL A 282 -2.63 -32.95 -17.90
C VAL A 282 -1.45 -33.67 -18.57
N GLU A 283 -1.74 -34.47 -19.59
CA GLU A 283 -0.74 -35.29 -20.32
C GLU A 283 0.48 -34.49 -20.80
N ASN A 284 0.26 -33.32 -21.42
CA ASN A 284 1.32 -32.47 -22.00
C ASN A 284 1.50 -31.15 -21.24
N LYS A 285 1.60 -31.20 -19.90
CA LYS A 285 1.73 -30.00 -19.04
C LYS A 285 2.86 -29.05 -19.48
N SER A 286 4.00 -29.58 -19.91
CA SER A 286 5.16 -28.78 -20.35
C SER A 286 4.85 -27.95 -21.60
N GLU A 287 4.20 -28.55 -22.60
CA GLU A 287 3.78 -27.84 -23.81
C GLU A 287 2.76 -26.75 -23.48
N ARG A 288 1.80 -27.06 -22.61
CA ARG A 288 0.82 -26.09 -22.14
C ARG A 288 1.49 -24.89 -21.46
N PHE A 289 2.48 -25.12 -20.58
CA PHE A 289 3.24 -24.04 -19.95
C PHE A 289 4.00 -23.17 -20.94
N GLU A 290 4.65 -23.77 -21.94
CA GLU A 290 5.30 -22.99 -23.00
C GLU A 290 4.30 -22.14 -23.77
N ARG A 291 3.12 -22.69 -24.10
CA ARG A 291 2.07 -21.94 -24.80
C ARG A 291 1.50 -20.81 -23.94
N LEU A 292 1.28 -21.03 -22.64
CA LEU A 292 0.76 -20.00 -21.73
C LEU A 292 1.64 -18.75 -21.65
N LYS A 293 2.97 -18.87 -21.86
CA LYS A 293 3.89 -17.72 -21.90
C LYS A 293 3.54 -16.72 -23.00
N TYR A 294 2.93 -17.16 -24.11
CA TYR A 294 2.57 -16.28 -25.21
C TYR A 294 1.28 -15.49 -24.97
N MET A 295 0.51 -15.81 -23.91
CA MET A 295 -0.76 -15.16 -23.61
C MET A 295 -0.62 -13.66 -23.32
N ASN A 296 0.51 -13.22 -22.76
CA ASN A 296 0.76 -11.81 -22.44
C ASN A 296 2.18 -11.36 -22.84
N ALA A 297 2.82 -12.11 -23.74
CA ALA A 297 4.16 -11.77 -24.23
C ALA A 297 4.13 -10.45 -25.00
N LYS A 298 5.01 -9.51 -24.63
CA LYS A 298 5.07 -8.17 -25.24
C LYS A 298 5.54 -8.20 -26.70
N ASP A 299 6.24 -9.25 -27.10
CA ASP A 299 6.87 -9.38 -28.41
C ASP A 299 6.10 -10.31 -29.36
N VAL A 300 4.91 -10.78 -28.95
CA VAL A 300 4.02 -11.59 -29.78
C VAL A 300 2.86 -10.73 -30.26
N PHE A 301 2.73 -10.61 -31.57
CA PHE A 301 1.64 -9.89 -32.21
C PHE A 301 0.63 -10.88 -32.77
N PHE A 302 -0.62 -10.70 -32.38
CA PHE A 302 -1.77 -11.35 -32.99
C PHE A 302 -2.38 -10.36 -33.96
N ASP A 303 -2.72 -10.80 -35.16
CA ASP A 303 -3.40 -9.94 -36.13
C ASP A 303 -4.80 -9.57 -35.60
N SER A 304 -5.30 -8.39 -36.00
CA SER A 304 -6.55 -7.82 -35.45
C SER A 304 -7.78 -8.29 -36.21
#